data_AF-A0A1Z9HJY5-F1
#
_entry.id   AF-A0A1Z9HJY5-F1
#
_cell.length_a   1.000
_cell.length_b   1.000
_cell.length_c   1.000
_cell.angle_alpha   90.00
_cell.angle_beta   90.00
_cell.angle_gamma   90.00
#
_symmetry.space_group_name_H-M   'P 1'
#
loop_
_entity.id
_entity.type
_entity.pdbx_description
1 polymer ?
#
loop_
_entity_poly.entity_id
_entity_poly.type
_entity_poly.pdbx_seq_one_letter_code
_entity_poly.pdbx_strand_id
1 'polypeptide(L)'
;MTTGTFEKQRATIYDLVAAGEIEGVVGGLAGVYLNDTSIVDAGTVQAFQPIHGVVTVSSTSITNAVNNAGQGLFTGLSTSSLALNPRYIQIKGAGKNSTLASAMSVGSTNIVSAANSIFTASMIQPITEDDSTGAVFGYDAPVAFMVRIPGASSSGQDYKGILINVGNSGSGTGNRGTLSPPITKAVAAGTAFEIDEVRKITAIGSATTATLASAVTRSATATTARVSGAIHTTTSLTSGTSKRNYESAKASFYRGTRNQPAHTSPRGASAASYTLGPNFDLKWHTSQDSSSGQSTYFIAADSFSFSQNSKAEVDRVKINLEFPGGLSFTSESGNKHTAYAEFQITLEYKSDASDGTFTKELMVGRNYGGTDFITSVPAWNQLMETQRDVLYSGGGTRQSNGVVSKRNQKVAFIKEFDIDLKPFQPLGDWRIGIKRL
;
A
#
# COMPACT_ATOMS: atom_id res chain seq x y z
N MET A 1 -8.70 -6.01 29.64
CA MET A 1 -8.18 -5.90 28.26
C MET A 1 -9.33 -6.32 27.35
N THR A 2 -10.21 -5.37 27.02
CA THR A 2 -11.35 -5.60 26.12
C THR A 2 -10.84 -5.48 24.70
N THR A 3 -10.87 -6.59 23.96
CA THR A 3 -10.52 -6.64 22.54
C THR A 3 -11.61 -5.89 21.79
N GLY A 4 -11.41 -4.60 21.55
CA GLY A 4 -12.37 -3.76 20.82
C GLY A 4 -12.58 -4.31 19.42
N THR A 5 -13.84 -4.61 19.08
CA THR A 5 -14.26 -5.00 17.74
C THR A 5 -14.18 -3.79 16.82
N PHE A 6 -13.30 -3.87 15.83
CA PHE A 6 -13.06 -2.82 14.84
C PHE A 6 -14.19 -2.76 13.83
N GLU A 7 -14.81 -1.59 13.65
CA GLU A 7 -15.59 -1.32 12.45
C GLU A 7 -14.65 -0.66 11.43
N LYS A 8 -14.20 -1.47 10.46
CA LYS A 8 -13.27 -1.06 9.41
C LYS A 8 -14.07 -0.39 8.31
N GLN A 9 -13.91 0.91 8.12
CA GLN A 9 -14.54 1.60 7.00
C GLN A 9 -13.94 1.10 5.69
N ARG A 10 -14.81 0.63 4.80
CA ARG A 10 -14.46 0.15 3.47
C ARG A 10 -15.03 1.11 2.44
N ALA A 11 -14.17 1.93 1.85
CA ALA A 11 -14.51 2.63 0.62
C ALA A 11 -14.04 1.77 -0.56
N THR A 12 -14.96 1.43 -1.48
CA THR A 12 -14.60 0.93 -2.80
C THR A 12 -15.24 1.87 -3.79
N ILE A 13 -14.41 2.69 -4.44
CA ILE A 13 -14.85 3.66 -5.44
C ILE A 13 -14.78 2.96 -6.78
N TYR A 14 -15.95 2.81 -7.42
CA TYR A 14 -16.04 2.38 -8.80
C TYR A 14 -16.24 3.63 -9.66
N ASP A 15 -15.34 3.84 -10.62
CA ASP A 15 -15.63 4.75 -11.72
C ASP A 15 -16.63 4.04 -12.66
N LEU A 16 -17.89 4.48 -12.62
CA LEU A 16 -19.00 3.93 -13.39
C LEU A 16 -19.19 4.66 -14.73
N VAL A 17 -18.41 5.71 -15.03
CA VAL A 17 -18.65 6.60 -16.18
C VAL A 17 -17.57 6.39 -17.24
N ALA A 18 -17.59 5.23 -17.87
CA ALA A 18 -16.81 5.00 -19.07
C ALA A 18 -17.69 4.52 -20.21
N ALA A 19 -18.01 5.42 -21.13
CA ALA A 19 -18.63 5.09 -22.41
C ALA A 19 -17.56 4.59 -23.40
N GLY A 20 -16.85 3.50 -23.07
CA GLY A 20 -15.81 2.93 -23.91
C GLY A 20 -14.60 2.39 -23.16
N GLU A 21 -13.62 1.86 -23.91
CA GLU A 21 -12.35 1.41 -23.33
C GLU A 21 -11.59 2.61 -22.74
N ILE A 22 -11.23 2.53 -21.46
CA ILE A 22 -10.41 3.54 -20.78
C ILE A 22 -8.94 3.16 -20.97
N GLU A 23 -8.15 4.05 -21.57
CA GLU A 23 -6.72 3.82 -21.81
C GLU A 23 -5.87 3.96 -20.52
N GLY A 24 -6.44 4.54 -19.47
CA GLY A 24 -5.87 4.62 -18.12
C GLY A 24 -6.35 5.87 -17.37
N VAL A 25 -5.95 5.99 -16.11
CA VAL A 25 -6.09 7.24 -15.33
C VAL A 25 -4.90 8.14 -15.63
N VAL A 26 -5.12 9.45 -15.81
CA VAL A 26 -4.05 10.44 -16.01
C VAL A 26 -3.12 10.41 -14.79
N GLY A 27 -1.84 10.06 -14.99
CA GLY A 27 -0.87 9.84 -13.90
C GLY A 27 -0.95 8.46 -13.24
N GLY A 28 -1.89 7.59 -13.64
CA GLY A 28 -2.13 6.25 -13.09
C GLY A 28 -2.29 6.26 -11.57
N LEU A 29 -1.50 5.48 -10.82
CA LEU A 29 -1.59 5.51 -9.35
C LEU A 29 -1.28 6.90 -8.75
N ALA A 30 -0.49 7.74 -9.43
CA ALA A 30 -0.27 9.13 -9.01
C ALA A 30 -1.54 9.99 -9.13
N GLY A 31 -2.38 9.67 -10.11
CA GLY A 31 -3.62 10.37 -10.39
C GLY A 31 -4.77 9.94 -9.51
N VAL A 32 -4.57 8.95 -8.65
CA VAL A 32 -5.55 8.53 -7.64
C VAL A 32 -5.22 9.25 -6.35
N TYR A 33 -6.12 10.13 -5.95
CA TYR A 33 -6.01 10.90 -4.74
C TYR A 33 -6.97 10.36 -3.70
N LEU A 34 -6.49 10.25 -2.48
CA LEU A 34 -7.33 10.16 -1.30
C LEU A 34 -7.08 11.44 -0.51
N ASN A 35 -8.12 12.22 -0.21
CA ASN A 35 -8.01 13.49 0.51
C ASN A 35 -6.93 14.43 -0.07
N ASP A 36 -6.96 14.63 -1.40
CA ASP A 36 -6.01 15.46 -2.19
C ASP A 36 -4.54 15.04 -2.11
N THR A 37 -4.24 13.93 -1.45
CA THR A 37 -2.91 13.32 -1.44
C THR A 37 -2.91 12.11 -2.36
N SER A 38 -1.96 12.09 -3.28
CA SER A 38 -1.83 10.95 -4.17
C SER A 38 -1.54 9.67 -3.38
N ILE A 39 -2.10 8.54 -3.79
CA ILE A 39 -1.80 7.24 -3.15
C ILE A 39 -0.34 6.81 -3.35
N VAL A 40 0.36 7.36 -4.35
CA VAL A 40 1.78 7.13 -4.67
C VAL A 40 2.46 8.47 -4.94
N ASP A 41 3.64 8.70 -4.36
CA ASP A 41 4.40 9.93 -4.62
C ASP A 41 4.77 10.07 -6.10
N ALA A 42 4.53 11.24 -6.70
CA ALA A 42 4.65 11.51 -8.14
C ALA A 42 6.03 11.17 -8.72
N GLY A 43 7.11 11.36 -7.95
CA GLY A 43 8.48 11.02 -8.35
C GLY A 43 8.77 9.51 -8.39
N THR A 44 7.85 8.69 -7.90
CA THR A 44 8.04 7.24 -7.71
C THR A 44 7.14 6.38 -8.61
N VAL A 45 6.17 7.02 -9.26
CA VAL A 45 5.12 6.37 -10.06
C VAL A 45 5.68 5.52 -11.20
N GLN A 46 6.75 5.96 -11.87
CA GLN A 46 7.39 5.18 -12.93
C GLN A 46 7.85 3.79 -12.44
N ALA A 47 8.26 3.68 -11.18
CA ALA A 47 8.64 2.41 -10.56
C ALA A 47 7.43 1.49 -10.27
N PHE A 48 6.20 1.95 -10.49
CA PHE A 48 4.96 1.18 -10.30
C PHE A 48 4.14 0.98 -11.58
N GLN A 49 4.36 1.79 -12.63
CA GLN A 49 3.59 1.69 -13.87
C GLN A 49 3.97 0.46 -14.71
N PRO A 50 3.01 -0.15 -15.44
CA PRO A 50 3.33 -1.08 -16.51
C PRO A 50 4.04 -0.36 -17.66
N ILE A 51 4.90 -1.09 -18.37
CA ILE A 51 5.70 -0.55 -19.48
C ILE A 51 5.42 -1.39 -20.72
N HIS A 52 5.33 -0.75 -21.87
CA HIS A 52 5.03 -1.38 -23.15
C HIS A 52 6.12 -1.08 -24.17
N GLY A 53 6.42 -2.05 -25.02
CA GLY A 53 7.38 -1.85 -26.09
C GLY A 53 7.63 -3.08 -26.94
N VAL A 54 8.79 -3.11 -27.56
CA VAL A 54 9.26 -4.16 -28.45
C VAL A 54 10.51 -4.79 -27.84
N VAL A 55 10.60 -6.11 -27.91
CA VAL A 55 11.73 -6.88 -27.36
C VAL A 55 12.18 -7.97 -28.34
N THR A 56 13.43 -8.41 -28.14
CA THR A 56 13.91 -9.70 -28.63
C THR A 56 14.14 -10.60 -27.43
N VAL A 57 13.63 -11.83 -27.47
CA VAL A 57 13.81 -12.82 -26.42
C VAL A 57 14.37 -14.11 -26.98
N SER A 58 15.36 -14.67 -26.30
CA SER A 58 15.88 -16.01 -26.57
C SER A 58 16.27 -16.68 -25.26
N SER A 59 15.75 -17.88 -25.03
CA SER A 59 15.89 -18.58 -23.75
C SER A 59 15.43 -17.69 -22.58
N THR A 60 16.30 -17.36 -21.63
CA THR A 60 16.02 -16.47 -20.50
C THR A 60 16.38 -15.00 -20.77
N SER A 61 16.98 -14.68 -21.91
CA SER A 61 17.57 -13.36 -22.16
C SER A 61 16.63 -12.47 -22.96
N ILE A 62 16.42 -11.25 -22.47
CA ILE A 62 15.77 -10.16 -23.22
C ILE A 62 16.85 -9.18 -23.70
N THR A 63 16.77 -8.83 -24.98
CA THR A 63 17.63 -7.82 -25.63
C THR A 63 16.80 -6.91 -26.53
N ASN A 64 17.43 -5.81 -27.00
CA ASN A 64 16.81 -4.82 -27.88
C ASN A 64 15.46 -4.30 -27.36
N ALA A 65 15.32 -4.22 -26.03
CA ALA A 65 14.08 -3.84 -25.40
C ALA A 65 13.91 -2.32 -25.45
N VAL A 66 12.96 -1.86 -26.26
CA VAL A 66 12.67 -0.42 -26.45
C VAL A 66 11.19 -0.13 -26.30
N ASN A 67 10.84 1.01 -25.71
CA ASN A 67 9.47 1.51 -25.63
C ASN A 67 9.04 2.18 -26.95
N ASN A 68 7.79 2.65 -27.01
CA ASN A 68 7.25 3.31 -28.22
C ASN A 68 7.98 4.62 -28.60
N ALA A 69 8.74 5.22 -27.67
CA ALA A 69 9.56 6.39 -27.92
C ALA A 69 11.01 6.05 -28.33
N GLY A 70 11.33 4.77 -28.53
CA GLY A 70 12.67 4.30 -28.87
C GLY A 70 13.67 4.31 -27.70
N GLN A 71 13.21 4.60 -26.48
CA GLN A 71 14.03 4.56 -25.27
C GLN A 71 14.07 3.13 -24.70
N GLY A 72 15.09 2.80 -23.91
CA GLY A 72 15.21 1.48 -23.29
C GLY A 72 13.99 1.13 -22.43
N LEU A 73 13.41 -0.05 -22.65
CA LEU A 73 12.19 -0.51 -21.98
C LEU A 73 12.33 -0.61 -20.46
N PHE A 74 13.55 -0.84 -19.96
CA PHE A 74 13.86 -0.99 -18.53
C PHE A 74 14.50 0.26 -17.92
N THR A 75 14.44 1.40 -18.62
CA THR A 75 14.92 2.68 -18.07
C THR A 75 14.24 2.97 -16.73
N GLY A 76 15.04 3.27 -15.70
CA GLY A 76 14.54 3.54 -14.34
C GLY A 76 14.24 2.29 -13.50
N LEU A 77 14.49 1.08 -14.01
CA LEU A 77 14.41 -0.17 -13.25
C LEU A 77 15.81 -0.71 -12.93
N SER A 78 15.93 -1.44 -11.82
CA SER A 78 17.16 -2.09 -11.38
C SER A 78 16.86 -3.47 -10.80
N THR A 79 17.86 -4.35 -10.76
CA THR A 79 17.72 -5.66 -10.09
C THR A 79 17.31 -5.52 -8.63
N SER A 80 17.81 -4.49 -7.93
CA SER A 80 17.40 -4.19 -6.56
C SER A 80 15.94 -3.76 -6.44
N SER A 81 15.39 -3.04 -7.43
CA SER A 81 13.98 -2.67 -7.41
C SER A 81 13.06 -3.86 -7.67
N LEU A 82 13.49 -4.85 -8.45
CA LEU A 82 12.75 -6.09 -8.69
C LEU A 82 12.61 -6.97 -7.45
N ALA A 83 13.58 -6.95 -6.53
CA ALA A 83 13.51 -7.70 -5.28
C ALA A 83 12.40 -7.17 -4.35
N LEU A 84 12.20 -5.85 -4.32
CA LEU A 84 11.17 -5.19 -3.51
C LEU A 84 9.81 -5.16 -4.23
N ASN A 85 9.84 -5.14 -5.55
CA ASN A 85 8.69 -4.96 -6.42
C ASN A 85 8.79 -5.92 -7.63
N PRO A 86 8.47 -7.20 -7.46
CA PRO A 86 8.50 -8.19 -8.54
C PRO A 86 7.72 -7.72 -9.77
N ARG A 87 8.29 -7.97 -10.95
CA ARG A 87 7.65 -7.66 -12.24
C ARG A 87 7.70 -8.86 -13.15
N TYR A 88 6.67 -8.95 -13.99
CA TYR A 88 6.51 -10.00 -14.98
C TYR A 88 6.37 -9.37 -16.35
N ILE A 89 6.78 -10.09 -17.39
CA ILE A 89 6.64 -9.64 -18.77
C ILE A 89 5.80 -10.62 -19.55
N GLN A 90 4.79 -10.10 -20.24
CA GLN A 90 4.05 -10.77 -21.29
C GLN A 90 4.73 -10.52 -22.63
N ILE A 91 5.08 -11.57 -23.36
CA ILE A 91 5.79 -11.49 -24.63
C ILE A 91 4.91 -12.09 -25.72
N LYS A 92 4.53 -11.27 -26.71
CA LYS A 92 3.64 -11.69 -27.80
C LYS A 92 4.25 -12.89 -28.55
N GLY A 93 3.49 -13.97 -28.64
CA GLY A 93 3.86 -15.16 -29.41
C GLY A 93 5.09 -15.92 -28.91
N ALA A 94 5.67 -15.61 -27.75
CA ALA A 94 6.80 -16.39 -27.24
C ALA A 94 6.37 -17.72 -26.57
N GLY A 95 5.06 -17.96 -26.43
CA GLY A 95 4.50 -19.17 -25.85
C GLY A 95 4.26 -20.27 -26.88
N LYS A 96 3.46 -21.26 -26.49
CA LYS A 96 3.08 -22.38 -27.37
C LYS A 96 2.20 -21.91 -28.53
N ASN A 97 2.22 -22.64 -29.63
CA ASN A 97 1.35 -22.41 -30.79
C ASN A 97 0.73 -23.72 -31.26
N SER A 98 -0.38 -23.61 -32.00
CA SER A 98 -1.01 -24.77 -32.64
C SER A 98 -2.00 -24.31 -33.72
N THR A 99 -2.80 -25.26 -34.22
CA THR A 99 -3.94 -25.03 -35.11
C THR A 99 -5.24 -25.46 -34.43
N LEU A 100 -6.33 -24.82 -34.83
CA LEU A 100 -7.67 -25.19 -34.38
C LEU A 100 -8.04 -26.58 -34.90
N ALA A 101 -8.44 -27.48 -34.00
CA ALA A 101 -8.93 -28.82 -34.37
C ALA A 101 -10.34 -28.78 -34.97
N SER A 102 -11.12 -27.75 -34.62
CA SER A 102 -12.48 -27.53 -35.10
C SER A 102 -12.70 -26.05 -35.37
N ALA A 103 -13.58 -25.74 -36.33
CA ALA A 103 -14.00 -24.37 -36.57
C ALA A 103 -14.64 -23.75 -35.32
N MET A 104 -14.51 -22.43 -35.16
CA MET A 104 -15.17 -21.68 -34.10
C MET A 104 -16.14 -20.69 -34.72
N SER A 105 -17.40 -20.73 -34.30
CA SER A 105 -18.45 -19.79 -34.73
C SER A 105 -18.38 -18.48 -33.94
N VAL A 106 -18.94 -17.39 -34.49
CA VAL A 106 -19.09 -16.12 -33.77
C VAL A 106 -19.74 -16.36 -32.40
N GLY A 107 -19.21 -15.74 -31.34
CA GLY A 107 -19.67 -15.92 -29.97
C GLY A 107 -19.13 -17.17 -29.27
N SER A 108 -18.31 -17.99 -29.93
CA SER A 108 -17.67 -19.15 -29.30
C SER A 108 -16.63 -18.71 -28.26
N THR A 109 -16.63 -19.39 -27.12
CA THR A 109 -15.60 -19.28 -26.09
C THR A 109 -14.68 -20.51 -26.05
N ASN A 110 -15.10 -21.64 -26.63
CA ASN A 110 -14.32 -22.86 -26.58
C ASN A 110 -13.32 -22.93 -27.74
N ILE A 111 -12.03 -23.01 -27.39
CA ILE A 111 -10.96 -23.32 -28.32
C ILE A 111 -10.58 -24.80 -28.18
N VAL A 112 -10.42 -25.48 -29.30
CA VAL A 112 -10.00 -26.89 -29.36
C VAL A 112 -8.77 -26.99 -30.23
N SER A 113 -7.76 -27.69 -29.74
CA SER A 113 -6.51 -27.93 -30.46
C SER A 113 -6.16 -29.41 -30.45
N ALA A 114 -5.56 -29.88 -31.54
CA ALA A 114 -5.05 -31.24 -31.67
C ALA A 114 -3.65 -31.40 -31.08
N ALA A 115 -2.97 -30.31 -30.69
CA ALA A 115 -1.67 -30.39 -30.06
C ALA A 115 -1.77 -30.82 -28.60
N ASN A 116 -0.85 -31.70 -28.19
CA ASN A 116 -0.75 -32.18 -26.83
C ASN A 116 -0.28 -31.07 -25.89
N SER A 117 -0.88 -30.99 -24.69
CA SER A 117 -0.44 -30.11 -23.60
C SER A 117 -0.30 -28.64 -24.00
N ILE A 118 -1.09 -28.20 -25.00
CA ILE A 118 -1.11 -26.82 -25.50
C ILE A 118 -1.61 -25.84 -24.43
N PHE A 119 -2.67 -26.24 -23.71
CA PHE A 119 -3.18 -25.55 -22.54
C PHE A 119 -2.74 -26.29 -21.28
N THR A 120 -2.27 -25.56 -20.28
CA THR A 120 -1.76 -26.13 -19.03
C THR A 120 -2.39 -25.40 -17.86
N ALA A 121 -2.54 -26.10 -16.73
CA ALA A 121 -3.12 -25.50 -15.52
C ALA A 121 -2.38 -24.21 -15.11
N SER A 122 -1.05 -24.15 -15.25
CA SER A 122 -0.27 -22.95 -14.93
C SER A 122 -0.67 -21.70 -15.71
N MET A 123 -1.25 -21.84 -16.91
CA MET A 123 -1.75 -20.70 -17.71
C MET A 123 -3.04 -20.09 -17.14
N ILE A 124 -3.72 -20.82 -16.26
CA ILE A 124 -4.91 -20.38 -15.53
C ILE A 124 -4.67 -20.29 -14.01
N GLN A 125 -3.43 -20.43 -13.55
CA GLN A 125 -3.09 -20.22 -12.13
C GLN A 125 -2.54 -18.81 -11.91
N PRO A 126 -2.57 -18.31 -10.66
CA PRO A 126 -1.83 -17.11 -10.30
C PRO A 126 -0.37 -17.25 -10.70
N ILE A 127 0.23 -16.20 -11.26
CA ILE A 127 1.65 -16.24 -11.63
C ILE A 127 2.49 -16.12 -10.36
N THR A 128 2.79 -17.26 -9.75
CA THR A 128 3.64 -17.42 -8.57
C THR A 128 4.89 -18.17 -8.98
N GLU A 129 5.82 -17.53 -9.69
CA GLU A 129 7.13 -18.17 -9.94
C GLU A 129 8.04 -18.13 -8.70
N ASP A 130 7.66 -17.45 -7.62
CA ASP A 130 8.23 -17.59 -6.28
C ASP A 130 7.17 -17.21 -5.24
N ASP A 131 7.00 -18.08 -4.27
CA ASP A 131 6.41 -17.81 -2.96
C ASP A 131 4.88 -17.64 -2.90
N SER A 132 4.32 -18.17 -1.83
CA SER A 132 2.91 -18.31 -1.48
C SER A 132 2.11 -17.00 -1.33
N THR A 133 2.51 -15.89 -1.96
CA THR A 133 1.90 -14.56 -1.81
C THR A 133 1.80 -13.71 -3.09
N GLY A 134 2.13 -14.23 -4.27
CA GLY A 134 1.97 -13.52 -5.55
C GLY A 134 0.57 -13.65 -6.17
N ALA A 135 -0.36 -12.75 -5.84
CA ALA A 135 -1.71 -12.77 -6.39
C ALA A 135 -1.83 -11.91 -7.66
N VAL A 136 -1.64 -12.51 -8.83
CA VAL A 136 -2.14 -11.93 -10.10
C VAL A 136 -2.73 -13.05 -10.96
N PHE A 137 -4.05 -13.02 -11.13
CA PHE A 137 -4.83 -13.93 -11.98
C PHE A 137 -5.95 -13.16 -12.70
N GLY A 138 -6.41 -13.70 -13.83
CA GLY A 138 -7.68 -13.35 -14.47
C GLY A 138 -7.59 -12.24 -15.51
N TYR A 139 -8.75 -11.82 -16.03
CA TYR A 139 -8.91 -10.69 -16.96
C TYR A 139 -8.28 -9.39 -16.43
N ASP A 140 -8.11 -9.34 -15.12
CA ASP A 140 -7.70 -8.21 -14.31
C ASP A 140 -6.17 -8.16 -14.15
N ALA A 141 -5.46 -9.19 -14.61
CA ALA A 141 -4.02 -9.29 -14.48
C ALA A 141 -3.31 -8.27 -15.41
N PRO A 142 -2.31 -7.50 -14.90
CA PRO A 142 -1.51 -6.59 -15.73
C PRO A 142 -0.79 -7.31 -16.89
N VAL A 143 -0.52 -8.61 -16.74
CA VAL A 143 0.03 -9.50 -17.77
C VAL A 143 -0.68 -10.85 -17.70
N ALA A 144 -0.93 -11.48 -18.85
CA ALA A 144 -1.62 -12.77 -18.89
C ALA A 144 -1.17 -13.61 -20.09
N PHE A 145 -1.33 -14.94 -19.99
CA PHE A 145 -1.23 -15.84 -21.13
C PHE A 145 -2.42 -15.59 -22.06
N MET A 146 -2.19 -14.81 -23.12
CA MET A 146 -3.23 -14.48 -24.10
C MET A 146 -3.15 -15.42 -25.29
N VAL A 147 -4.29 -16.01 -25.65
CA VAL A 147 -4.49 -16.73 -26.90
C VAL A 147 -4.79 -15.71 -28.01
N ARG A 148 -4.08 -15.84 -29.12
CA ARG A 148 -4.20 -15.00 -30.29
C ARG A 148 -4.60 -15.82 -31.50
N ILE A 149 -5.70 -15.44 -32.14
CA ILE A 149 -6.20 -16.08 -33.35
C ILE A 149 -6.24 -15.01 -34.46
N PRO A 150 -5.36 -15.08 -35.46
CA PRO A 150 -5.33 -14.13 -36.56
C PRO A 150 -6.68 -14.02 -37.26
N GLY A 151 -7.14 -12.80 -37.50
CA GLY A 151 -8.37 -12.53 -38.26
C GLY A 151 -9.69 -12.83 -37.56
N ALA A 152 -9.68 -13.23 -36.28
CA ALA A 152 -10.87 -13.60 -35.52
C ALA A 152 -11.52 -12.44 -34.72
N SER A 153 -11.01 -11.21 -34.87
CA SER A 153 -11.69 -10.01 -34.34
C SER A 153 -12.76 -9.48 -35.31
N SER A 154 -13.66 -8.63 -34.80
CA SER A 154 -14.70 -7.93 -35.59
C SER A 154 -14.12 -7.03 -36.69
N SER A 155 -12.90 -6.53 -36.51
CA SER A 155 -12.16 -5.71 -37.49
C SER A 155 -11.26 -6.54 -38.41
N GLY A 156 -11.27 -7.87 -38.32
CA GLY A 156 -10.38 -8.75 -39.09
C GLY A 156 -8.92 -8.75 -38.62
N GLN A 157 -8.66 -8.20 -37.43
CA GLN A 157 -7.38 -8.26 -36.74
C GLN A 157 -7.26 -9.53 -35.88
N ASP A 158 -6.11 -9.72 -35.23
CA ASP A 158 -5.92 -10.76 -34.23
C ASP A 158 -6.99 -10.64 -33.13
N TYR A 159 -7.76 -11.71 -32.91
CA TYR A 159 -8.46 -11.91 -31.65
C TYR A 159 -7.45 -12.02 -30.51
N LYS A 160 -7.79 -11.50 -29.34
CA LYS A 160 -6.99 -11.60 -28.13
C LYS A 160 -7.90 -12.00 -26.98
N GLY A 161 -7.69 -13.20 -26.45
CA GLY A 161 -8.46 -13.72 -25.32
C GLY A 161 -7.57 -14.31 -24.26
N ILE A 162 -8.00 -14.24 -23.01
CA ILE A 162 -7.36 -14.98 -21.92
C ILE A 162 -8.00 -16.37 -21.81
N LEU A 163 -7.24 -17.32 -21.30
CA LEU A 163 -7.75 -18.61 -20.91
C LEU A 163 -8.38 -18.52 -19.51
N ILE A 164 -9.66 -18.86 -19.38
CA ILE A 164 -10.38 -18.87 -18.10
C ILE A 164 -10.63 -20.27 -17.56
N ASN A 165 -10.52 -21.29 -18.40
CA ASN A 165 -10.61 -22.68 -17.99
C ASN A 165 -9.79 -23.59 -18.91
N VAL A 166 -9.26 -24.68 -18.36
CA VAL A 166 -8.58 -25.75 -19.10
C VAL A 166 -9.43 -27.01 -18.93
N GLY A 167 -10.10 -27.43 -20.00
CA GLY A 167 -11.03 -28.56 -19.97
C GLY A 167 -10.36 -29.93 -20.16
N ASN A 168 -9.20 -29.97 -20.82
CA ASN A 168 -8.43 -31.20 -20.99
C ASN A 168 -6.95 -30.88 -21.28
N SER A 169 -6.02 -31.51 -20.56
CA SER A 169 -4.57 -31.23 -20.59
C SER A 169 -3.72 -32.40 -21.12
N GLY A 170 -4.37 -33.47 -21.57
CA GLY A 170 -3.76 -34.77 -21.87
C GLY A 170 -3.29 -34.98 -23.32
N SER A 171 -2.93 -36.22 -23.64
CA SER A 171 -2.61 -36.66 -25.00
C SER A 171 -3.88 -36.96 -25.81
N GLY A 172 -4.01 -36.39 -27.01
CA GLY A 172 -5.14 -36.65 -27.93
C GLY A 172 -5.75 -35.39 -28.57
N THR A 173 -6.73 -35.57 -29.46
CA THR A 173 -7.34 -34.51 -30.30
C THR A 173 -8.35 -33.59 -29.57
N GLY A 174 -8.40 -33.65 -28.25
CA GLY A 174 -9.44 -33.03 -27.42
C GLY A 174 -8.94 -32.00 -26.42
N ASN A 175 -7.78 -31.38 -26.63
CA ASN A 175 -7.27 -30.35 -25.72
C ASN A 175 -8.08 -29.08 -25.86
N ARG A 176 -8.73 -28.69 -24.75
CA ARG A 176 -9.77 -27.66 -24.74
C ARG A 176 -9.44 -26.55 -23.77
N GLY A 177 -9.64 -25.33 -24.23
CA GLY A 177 -9.58 -24.13 -23.44
C GLY A 177 -10.90 -23.36 -23.53
N THR A 178 -11.26 -22.65 -22.47
CA THR A 178 -12.34 -21.66 -22.52
C THR A 178 -11.72 -20.27 -22.50
N LEU A 179 -12.12 -19.43 -23.45
CA LEU A 179 -11.59 -18.11 -23.69
C LEU A 179 -12.55 -17.01 -23.23
N SER A 180 -11.99 -15.86 -22.87
CA SER A 180 -12.72 -14.62 -22.68
C SER A 180 -11.94 -13.43 -23.26
N PRO A 181 -12.58 -12.48 -23.97
CA PRO A 181 -14.00 -12.48 -24.37
C PRO A 181 -14.30 -13.53 -25.47
N PRO A 182 -15.56 -13.81 -25.83
CA PRO A 182 -15.87 -14.69 -26.97
C PRO A 182 -15.29 -14.15 -28.29
N ILE A 183 -15.01 -15.04 -29.26
CA ILE A 183 -14.56 -14.59 -30.58
C ILE A 183 -15.68 -13.82 -31.30
N THR A 184 -15.30 -12.81 -32.07
CA THR A 184 -16.26 -11.90 -32.72
C THR A 184 -16.40 -12.14 -34.22
N LYS A 185 -15.54 -12.98 -34.80
CA LYS A 185 -15.61 -13.44 -36.19
C LYS A 185 -15.33 -14.93 -36.28
N ALA A 186 -16.09 -15.64 -37.11
CA ALA A 186 -15.90 -17.08 -37.29
C ALA A 186 -14.54 -17.40 -37.91
N VAL A 187 -13.94 -18.50 -37.47
CA VAL A 187 -12.65 -19.02 -37.97
C VAL A 187 -12.75 -20.50 -38.28
N ALA A 188 -12.09 -20.90 -39.36
CA ALA A 188 -12.13 -22.27 -39.86
C ALA A 188 -11.25 -23.20 -38.99
N ALA A 189 -11.52 -24.51 -39.09
CA ALA A 189 -10.58 -25.51 -38.60
C ALA A 189 -9.23 -25.36 -39.34
N GLY A 190 -8.13 -25.69 -38.68
CA GLY A 190 -6.78 -25.55 -39.22
C GLY A 190 -6.19 -24.14 -39.11
N THR A 191 -6.96 -23.12 -38.75
CA THR A 191 -6.42 -21.78 -38.48
C THR A 191 -5.38 -21.84 -37.36
N ALA A 192 -4.21 -21.26 -37.60
CA ALA A 192 -3.15 -21.18 -36.61
C ALA A 192 -3.52 -20.22 -35.47
N PHE A 193 -3.06 -20.51 -34.27
CA PHE A 193 -3.14 -19.63 -33.12
C PHE A 193 -1.87 -19.71 -32.29
N GLU A 194 -1.62 -18.66 -31.53
CA GLU A 194 -0.44 -18.55 -30.67
C GLU A 194 -0.85 -18.15 -29.26
N ILE A 195 -0.02 -18.51 -28.28
CA ILE A 195 -0.18 -18.12 -26.89
C ILE A 195 0.99 -17.19 -26.54
N ASP A 196 0.69 -16.04 -25.93
CA ASP A 196 1.71 -15.17 -25.36
C ASP A 196 2.37 -15.84 -24.15
N GLU A 197 3.67 -15.63 -23.97
CA GLU A 197 4.37 -16.16 -22.80
C GLU A 197 4.38 -15.13 -21.68
N VAL A 198 4.24 -15.55 -20.42
CA VAL A 198 4.49 -14.70 -19.25
C VAL A 198 5.63 -15.26 -18.42
N ARG A 199 6.59 -14.40 -18.05
CA ARG A 199 7.77 -14.76 -17.24
C ARG A 199 8.10 -13.71 -16.20
N LYS A 200 8.59 -14.14 -15.04
CA LYS A 200 9.18 -13.23 -14.03
C LYS A 200 10.49 -12.66 -14.57
N ILE A 201 10.69 -11.36 -14.35
CA ILE A 201 11.99 -10.71 -14.58
C ILE A 201 12.81 -10.85 -13.30
N THR A 202 14.01 -11.42 -13.39
CA THR A 202 14.89 -11.66 -12.23
C THR A 202 16.03 -10.67 -12.13
N ALA A 203 16.51 -10.15 -13.26
CA ALA A 203 17.59 -9.17 -13.27
C ALA A 203 17.44 -8.17 -14.41
N ILE A 204 17.86 -6.93 -14.16
CA ILE A 204 18.02 -5.88 -15.19
C ILE A 204 19.51 -5.79 -15.52
N GLY A 205 19.87 -6.04 -16.78
CA GLY A 205 21.25 -5.90 -17.25
C GLY A 205 21.57 -4.46 -17.66
N SER A 206 20.64 -3.83 -18.38
CA SER A 206 20.72 -2.43 -18.80
C SER A 206 19.32 -1.88 -19.09
N ALA A 207 19.22 -0.64 -19.55
CA ALA A 207 17.96 -0.06 -20.02
C ALA A 207 17.29 -0.88 -21.14
N THR A 208 18.03 -1.70 -21.89
CA THR A 208 17.54 -2.49 -23.04
C THR A 208 17.67 -3.99 -22.87
N THR A 209 18.18 -4.48 -21.73
CA THR A 209 18.39 -5.91 -21.48
C THR A 209 17.93 -6.35 -20.08
N ALA A 210 17.37 -7.56 -20.01
CA ALA A 210 16.92 -8.17 -18.76
C ALA A 210 17.03 -9.69 -18.82
N THR A 211 16.96 -10.34 -17.66
CA THR A 211 16.97 -11.81 -17.51
C THR A 211 15.64 -12.28 -16.91
N LEU A 212 15.13 -13.39 -17.45
CA LEU A 212 13.91 -14.06 -17.03
C LEU A 212 14.23 -15.20 -16.04
N ALA A 213 13.28 -15.52 -15.16
CA ALA A 213 13.42 -16.63 -14.21
C ALA A 213 13.54 -17.99 -14.89
N SER A 214 12.84 -18.17 -16.00
CA SER A 214 12.83 -19.40 -16.78
C SER A 214 12.78 -19.08 -18.28
N ALA A 215 13.23 -20.03 -19.11
CA ALA A 215 13.25 -19.83 -20.55
C ALA A 215 11.84 -19.67 -21.11
N VAL A 216 11.67 -18.80 -22.11
CA VAL A 216 10.45 -18.76 -22.92
C VAL A 216 10.31 -20.04 -23.74
N THR A 217 9.08 -20.44 -24.08
CA THR A 217 8.86 -21.64 -24.89
C THR A 217 9.43 -21.49 -26.30
N ARG A 218 9.31 -20.30 -26.89
CA ARG A 218 9.80 -19.96 -28.22
C ARG A 218 10.51 -18.62 -28.19
N SER A 219 11.67 -18.54 -28.83
CA SER A 219 12.34 -17.26 -29.08
C SER A 219 11.47 -16.39 -30.00
N ALA A 220 11.50 -15.09 -29.77
CA ALA A 220 10.76 -14.12 -30.57
C ALA A 220 11.61 -12.86 -30.77
N THR A 221 11.62 -12.34 -32.00
CA THR A 221 12.44 -11.19 -32.39
C THR A 221 11.54 -10.03 -32.76
N ALA A 222 11.90 -8.83 -32.30
CA ALA A 222 11.13 -7.60 -32.56
C ALA A 222 9.62 -7.75 -32.27
N THR A 223 9.27 -8.46 -31.20
CA THR A 223 7.87 -8.72 -30.83
C THR A 223 7.39 -7.75 -29.76
N THR A 224 6.10 -7.47 -29.75
CA THR A 224 5.48 -6.64 -28.72
C THR A 224 5.56 -7.33 -27.37
N ALA A 225 5.95 -6.60 -26.32
CA ALA A 225 5.89 -7.05 -24.95
C ALA A 225 5.29 -6.01 -24.02
N ARG A 226 4.73 -6.50 -22.92
CA ARG A 226 4.18 -5.71 -21.83
C ARG A 226 4.82 -6.16 -20.53
N VAL A 227 5.52 -5.25 -19.88
CA VAL A 227 6.00 -5.43 -18.50
C VAL A 227 4.88 -5.00 -17.56
N SER A 228 4.54 -5.84 -16.60
CA SER A 228 3.58 -5.52 -15.55
C SER A 228 4.04 -4.33 -14.74
N GLY A 229 3.10 -3.66 -14.06
CA GLY A 229 3.46 -2.83 -12.91
C GLY A 229 4.15 -3.67 -11.82
N ALA A 230 4.68 -2.98 -10.81
CA ALA A 230 5.17 -3.63 -9.61
C ALA A 230 4.06 -4.48 -8.95
N ILE A 231 4.30 -5.78 -8.77
CA ILE A 231 3.40 -6.67 -8.03
C ILE A 231 3.86 -6.69 -6.58
N HIS A 232 2.94 -6.42 -5.65
CA HIS A 232 3.26 -6.35 -4.24
C HIS A 232 3.08 -7.70 -3.55
N THR A 233 4.07 -8.07 -2.74
CA THR A 233 3.91 -9.05 -1.67
C THR A 233 3.52 -8.32 -0.38
N THR A 234 2.78 -9.00 0.51
CA THR A 234 2.35 -8.46 1.81
C THR A 234 3.52 -8.00 2.70
N THR A 235 4.73 -8.51 2.48
CA THR A 235 5.94 -8.15 3.20
C THR A 235 6.46 -6.74 2.88
N SER A 236 6.16 -6.21 1.69
CA SER A 236 6.59 -4.87 1.24
C SER A 236 5.96 -3.70 2.03
N LEU A 237 4.85 -3.96 2.74
CA LEU A 237 4.14 -2.96 3.55
C LEU A 237 4.78 -2.72 4.93
N THR A 238 5.57 -3.69 5.43
CA THR A 238 6.10 -3.66 6.81
C THR A 238 7.53 -3.12 6.93
N SER A 239 8.24 -2.94 5.82
CA SER A 239 9.68 -2.61 5.80
C SER A 239 10.00 -1.11 5.67
N GLY A 240 9.02 -0.21 5.82
CA GLY A 240 9.21 1.25 5.68
C GLY A 240 9.65 1.70 4.27
N THR A 241 9.63 0.81 3.29
CA THR A 241 10.09 1.01 1.91
C THR A 241 8.93 1.21 0.93
N SER A 242 7.69 1.18 1.43
CA SER A 242 6.49 1.44 0.63
C SER A 242 6.44 2.93 0.27
N LYS A 243 6.66 3.24 -1.01
CA LYS A 243 6.56 4.61 -1.58
C LYS A 243 5.10 5.08 -1.75
N ARG A 244 4.19 4.56 -0.92
CA ARG A 244 2.77 4.92 -0.88
C ARG A 244 2.52 5.80 0.32
N ASN A 245 1.68 6.81 0.14
CA ASN A 245 1.27 7.71 1.22
C ASN A 245 0.27 7.06 2.19
N TYR A 246 -0.25 5.86 1.87
CA TYR A 246 -1.20 5.11 2.68
C TYR A 246 -0.80 3.64 2.81
N GLU A 247 -0.81 3.12 4.03
CA GLU A 247 -0.37 1.76 4.39
C GLU A 247 -1.26 0.66 3.78
N SER A 248 -2.53 0.95 3.46
CA SER A 248 -3.44 -0.05 2.87
C SER A 248 -4.34 0.49 1.76
N ALA A 249 -3.91 1.54 1.06
CA ALA A 249 -4.59 1.95 -0.16
C ALA A 249 -4.29 0.96 -1.30
N LYS A 250 -5.36 0.41 -1.88
CA LYS A 250 -5.29 -0.43 -3.09
C LYS A 250 -6.06 0.28 -4.19
N ALA A 251 -5.43 0.44 -5.35
CA ALA A 251 -6.10 0.86 -6.56
C ALA A 251 -5.82 -0.18 -7.65
N SER A 252 -6.83 -0.48 -8.45
CA SER A 252 -6.74 -1.39 -9.58
C SER A 252 -7.46 -0.73 -10.74
N PHE A 253 -6.78 -0.63 -11.89
CA PHE A 253 -7.33 -0.01 -13.08
C PHE A 253 -7.78 -1.08 -14.05
N TYR A 254 -8.92 -0.82 -14.66
CA TYR A 254 -9.55 -1.69 -15.62
C TYR A 254 -9.61 -1.00 -16.97
N ARG A 255 -9.39 -1.77 -18.05
CA ARG A 255 -9.51 -1.26 -19.42
C ARG A 255 -10.97 -1.00 -19.83
N GLY A 256 -11.95 -1.51 -19.07
CA GLY A 256 -13.37 -1.21 -19.29
C GLY A 256 -13.91 -1.81 -20.60
N THR A 257 -13.79 -3.13 -20.80
CA THR A 257 -14.44 -3.74 -21.97
C THR A 257 -15.90 -4.08 -21.69
N ARG A 258 -16.71 -4.19 -22.76
CA ARG A 258 -18.13 -4.53 -22.70
C ARG A 258 -18.43 -5.80 -21.88
N ASN A 259 -17.50 -6.75 -21.82
CA ASN A 259 -17.65 -8.04 -21.14
C ASN A 259 -16.67 -8.20 -19.97
N GLN A 260 -16.40 -7.12 -19.23
CA GLN A 260 -15.51 -7.17 -18.08
C GLN A 260 -16.17 -7.89 -16.89
N PRO A 261 -15.54 -8.93 -16.31
CA PRO A 261 -16.05 -9.58 -15.10
C PRO A 261 -16.01 -8.63 -13.89
N ALA A 262 -16.83 -8.92 -12.88
CA ALA A 262 -16.87 -8.12 -11.66
C ALA A 262 -15.51 -8.14 -10.93
N HIS A 263 -15.05 -6.96 -10.47
CA HIS A 263 -13.81 -6.84 -9.68
C HIS A 263 -13.91 -7.68 -8.41
N THR A 264 -12.93 -8.58 -8.21
CA THR A 264 -12.76 -9.31 -6.95
C THR A 264 -11.64 -8.64 -6.15
N SER A 265 -12.02 -7.91 -5.09
CA SER A 265 -11.04 -7.20 -4.26
C SER A 265 -10.14 -8.20 -3.51
N PRO A 266 -8.80 -8.07 -3.57
CA PRO A 266 -7.90 -8.94 -2.81
C PRO A 266 -8.10 -8.68 -1.31
N ARG A 267 -8.41 -9.75 -0.57
CA ARG A 267 -8.60 -9.75 0.90
C ARG A 267 -7.53 -8.89 1.61
N GLY A 268 -7.97 -8.01 2.50
CA GLY A 268 -7.11 -7.14 3.32
C GLY A 268 -7.92 -5.97 3.90
N ALA A 269 -7.67 -5.60 5.15
CA ALA A 269 -8.30 -4.44 5.79
C ALA A 269 -7.59 -3.15 5.34
N SER A 270 -8.34 -2.17 4.84
CA SER A 270 -7.80 -0.86 4.48
C SER A 270 -7.78 0.06 5.71
N ALA A 271 -6.64 0.71 5.97
CA ALA A 271 -6.44 1.77 6.93
C ALA A 271 -5.62 2.90 6.27
N ALA A 272 -5.93 4.14 6.62
CA ALA A 272 -5.16 5.33 6.26
C ALA A 272 -4.58 5.94 7.55
N SER A 273 -3.29 6.25 7.54
CA SER A 273 -2.59 6.90 8.64
C SER A 273 -1.81 8.09 8.11
N TYR A 274 -1.87 9.22 8.80
CA TYR A 274 -1.13 10.43 8.46
C TYR A 274 -0.20 10.78 9.62
N THR A 275 1.06 11.07 9.33
CA THR A 275 2.07 11.41 10.34
C THR A 275 2.41 12.88 10.23
N LEU A 276 2.18 13.64 11.29
CA LEU A 276 2.69 15.00 11.47
C LEU A 276 3.98 14.92 12.28
N GLY A 277 5.06 15.50 11.76
CA GLY A 277 6.31 15.71 12.49
C GLY A 277 6.46 17.18 12.88
N PRO A 278 5.75 17.69 13.90
CA PRO A 278 5.95 19.05 14.36
C PRO A 278 7.32 19.16 15.06
N ASN A 279 8.19 20.03 14.54
CA ASN A 279 9.47 20.37 15.18
C ASN A 279 9.22 21.30 16.38
N PHE A 280 8.65 20.77 17.46
CA PHE A 280 8.32 21.53 18.66
C PHE A 280 8.98 20.94 19.91
N ASP A 281 9.72 21.78 20.63
CA ASP A 281 10.33 21.41 21.90
C ASP A 281 9.36 21.66 23.07
N LEU A 282 8.97 20.59 23.77
CA LEU A 282 8.14 20.69 24.98
C LEU A 282 8.95 21.26 26.16
N LYS A 283 8.56 22.46 26.61
CA LYS A 283 9.08 23.10 27.84
C LYS A 283 8.40 22.54 29.09
N TRP A 284 9.08 22.59 30.23
CA TRP A 284 8.53 22.15 31.52
C TRP A 284 7.41 23.07 31.97
N HIS A 285 6.35 22.49 32.51
CA HIS A 285 5.22 23.19 33.09
C HIS A 285 5.36 23.25 34.61
N THR A 286 5.63 24.43 35.17
CA THR A 286 5.67 24.62 36.64
C THR A 286 4.62 25.64 37.09
N SER A 287 4.16 25.54 38.34
CA SER A 287 3.16 26.44 38.93
C SER A 287 3.67 27.87 39.20
N GLN A 288 4.96 28.17 38.94
CA GLN A 288 5.59 29.48 39.20
C GLN A 288 5.95 30.30 37.94
N ASP A 289 5.77 29.76 36.73
CA ASP A 289 6.07 30.52 35.50
C ASP A 289 4.82 31.25 34.99
N SER A 290 4.60 32.46 35.51
CA SER A 290 3.47 33.33 35.15
C SER A 290 3.66 34.11 33.84
N SER A 291 4.71 33.83 33.05
CA SER A 291 5.08 34.60 31.86
C SER A 291 5.26 33.75 30.59
N SER A 292 4.18 33.67 29.80
CA SER A 292 4.15 33.75 28.33
C SER A 292 4.92 32.74 27.44
N GLY A 293 5.39 31.60 27.93
CA GLY A 293 5.84 30.49 27.06
C GLY A 293 4.81 29.36 27.03
N GLN A 294 4.25 29.01 25.86
CA GLN A 294 3.29 27.90 25.73
C GLN A 294 3.88 26.58 26.29
N SER A 295 3.49 26.21 27.50
CA SER A 295 3.84 24.94 28.16
C SER A 295 2.98 23.77 27.68
N THR A 296 1.96 24.07 26.88
CA THR A 296 1.06 23.10 26.25
C THR A 296 1.20 23.21 24.74
N TYR A 297 1.63 22.12 24.10
CA TYR A 297 1.57 22.01 22.65
C TYR A 297 0.21 21.45 22.23
N PHE A 298 -0.47 22.12 21.30
CA PHE A 298 -1.74 21.65 20.76
C PHE A 298 -1.55 21.07 19.36
N ILE A 299 -1.90 19.80 19.22
CA ILE A 299 -2.13 19.18 17.92
C ILE A 299 -3.61 19.39 17.61
N ALA A 300 -3.93 20.38 16.78
CA ALA A 300 -5.30 20.68 16.37
C ALA A 300 -5.75 19.78 15.21
N ALA A 301 -7.03 19.44 15.13
CA ALA A 301 -7.57 18.69 14.00
C ALA A 301 -7.29 19.40 12.64
N ASP A 302 -7.25 20.74 12.63
CA ASP A 302 -6.88 21.53 11.43
C ASP A 302 -5.42 21.39 10.99
N SER A 303 -4.53 20.96 11.89
CA SER A 303 -3.14 20.67 11.51
C SER A 303 -3.02 19.44 10.60
N PHE A 304 -4.09 18.64 10.53
CA PHE A 304 -4.21 17.53 9.60
C PHE A 304 -4.94 18.03 8.34
N SER A 305 -4.22 18.32 7.27
CA SER A 305 -4.85 18.73 6.01
C SER A 305 -5.46 17.51 5.31
N PHE A 306 -6.73 17.24 5.59
CA PHE A 306 -7.54 16.34 4.78
C PHE A 306 -8.64 17.16 4.10
N SER A 307 -8.87 16.95 2.80
CA SER A 307 -9.58 17.93 1.96
C SER A 307 -11.10 18.01 2.11
N GLN A 308 -11.76 17.11 2.86
CA GLN A 308 -13.19 17.22 3.20
C GLN A 308 -13.46 16.69 4.61
N ASN A 309 -14.13 17.50 5.45
CA ASN A 309 -14.79 17.16 6.75
C ASN A 309 -14.28 15.94 7.55
N SER A 310 -12.97 15.78 7.64
CA SER A 310 -12.31 14.58 8.16
C SER A 310 -12.15 14.56 9.68
N LYS A 311 -12.30 15.71 10.35
CA LYS A 311 -12.08 15.83 11.80
C LYS A 311 -12.98 14.87 12.57
N ALA A 312 -14.22 14.69 12.09
CA ALA A 312 -15.21 13.77 12.62
C ALA A 312 -14.88 12.29 12.36
N GLU A 313 -14.02 12.01 11.37
CA GLU A 313 -13.67 10.67 10.91
C GLU A 313 -12.36 10.15 11.52
N VAL A 314 -11.63 10.98 12.27
CA VAL A 314 -10.41 10.55 12.96
C VAL A 314 -10.79 9.71 14.17
N ASP A 315 -10.54 8.40 14.04
CA ASP A 315 -10.83 7.42 15.09
C ASP A 315 -9.80 7.40 16.22
N ARG A 316 -8.54 7.71 15.92
CA ARG A 316 -7.41 7.47 16.84
C ARG A 316 -6.23 8.37 16.53
N VAL A 317 -5.55 8.85 17.57
CA VAL A 317 -4.35 9.69 17.45
C VAL A 317 -3.19 9.02 18.19
N LYS A 318 -2.13 8.70 17.45
CA LYS A 318 -0.86 8.22 18.02
C LYS A 318 0.13 9.37 18.14
N ILE A 319 0.69 9.52 19.32
CA ILE A 319 1.60 10.60 19.69
C ILE A 319 2.96 10.00 20.00
N ASN A 320 3.96 10.39 19.23
CA ASN A 320 5.34 9.94 19.40
C ASN A 320 6.15 11.08 20.02
N LEU A 321 6.64 10.88 21.24
CA LEU A 321 7.54 11.81 21.92
C LEU A 321 8.97 11.30 21.81
N GLU A 322 9.82 12.08 21.16
CA GLU A 322 11.24 11.75 20.99
C GLU A 322 12.09 12.32 22.14
N PHE A 323 13.00 11.49 22.67
CA PHE A 323 14.03 11.89 23.63
C PHE A 323 15.39 11.84 22.91
N PRO A 324 15.78 12.85 22.12
CA PRO A 324 16.94 12.77 21.25
C PRO A 324 18.27 12.58 22.02
N GLY A 325 18.38 13.17 23.22
CA GLY A 325 19.52 12.98 24.12
C GLY A 325 19.38 11.81 25.12
N GLY A 326 18.32 11.02 25.01
CA GLY A 326 17.92 10.04 26.01
C GLY A 326 17.32 10.66 27.28
N LEU A 327 17.24 9.86 28.35
CA LEU A 327 16.73 10.25 29.66
C LEU A 327 17.67 9.69 30.74
N SER A 328 18.52 10.55 31.29
CA SER A 328 19.56 10.17 32.25
C SER A 328 19.71 11.17 33.38
N PHE A 329 20.06 10.67 34.57
CA PHE A 329 20.39 11.46 35.75
C PHE A 329 21.59 10.80 36.43
N THR A 330 22.69 11.56 36.56
CA THR A 330 23.92 11.13 37.22
C THR A 330 24.21 12.14 38.34
N SER A 331 24.43 11.67 39.56
CA SER A 331 24.79 12.54 40.68
C SER A 331 26.21 13.10 40.53
N GLU A 332 26.58 14.08 41.35
CA GLU A 332 27.95 14.59 41.45
C GLU A 332 28.96 13.49 41.84
N SER A 333 28.51 12.49 42.61
CA SER A 333 29.28 11.30 42.97
C SER A 333 29.40 10.26 41.85
N GLY A 334 28.87 10.52 40.66
CA GLY A 334 28.90 9.61 39.51
C GLY A 334 27.89 8.46 39.59
N ASN A 335 27.01 8.46 40.60
CA ASN A 335 26.01 7.41 40.75
C ASN A 335 24.89 7.59 39.72
N LYS A 336 24.47 6.47 39.12
CA LYS A 336 23.42 6.43 38.10
C LYS A 336 22.06 6.23 38.75
N HIS A 337 21.17 7.18 38.53
CA HIS A 337 19.83 7.17 39.10
C HIS A 337 18.76 6.98 38.01
N THR A 338 17.55 6.61 38.44
CA THR A 338 16.38 6.60 37.57
C THR A 338 15.95 8.04 37.30
N ALA A 339 15.96 8.43 36.04
CA ALA A 339 15.41 9.69 35.56
C ALA A 339 13.94 9.50 35.22
N TYR A 340 13.15 10.55 35.47
CA TYR A 340 11.71 10.58 35.26
C TYR A 340 11.34 11.78 34.40
N ALA A 341 10.35 11.63 33.54
CA ALA A 341 9.65 12.72 32.86
C ALA A 341 8.15 12.42 32.92
N GLU A 342 7.34 13.37 33.38
CA GLU A 342 5.89 13.21 33.40
C GLU A 342 5.26 14.02 32.25
N PHE A 343 4.30 13.41 31.57
CA PHE A 343 3.48 14.08 30.56
C PHE A 343 2.01 14.04 30.97
N GLN A 344 1.31 15.12 30.63
CA GLN A 344 -0.13 15.21 30.69
C GLN A 344 -0.67 15.42 29.27
N ILE A 345 -1.55 14.53 28.83
CA ILE A 345 -2.20 14.59 27.51
C ILE A 345 -3.69 14.71 27.72
N THR A 346 -4.27 15.77 27.17
CA THR A 346 -5.71 16.07 27.25
C THR A 346 -6.32 16.04 25.85
N LEU A 347 -7.45 15.38 25.71
CA LEU A 347 -8.33 15.60 24.56
C LEU A 347 -9.20 16.80 24.87
N GLU A 348 -9.20 17.79 23.98
CA GLU A 348 -10.16 18.87 24.02
C GLU A 348 -11.04 18.75 22.77
N TYR A 349 -12.35 18.54 22.93
CA TYR A 349 -13.27 18.26 21.83
C TYR A 349 -14.56 19.07 21.88
N LYS A 350 -15.21 19.17 20.73
CA LYS A 350 -16.54 19.74 20.54
C LYS A 350 -17.42 18.71 19.84
N SER A 351 -18.65 18.54 20.32
CA SER A 351 -19.65 17.70 19.64
C SER A 351 -20.14 18.34 18.34
N ASP A 352 -20.27 19.66 18.32
CA ASP A 352 -20.60 20.45 17.13
C ASP A 352 -19.50 21.49 16.88
N ALA A 353 -19.12 21.70 15.61
CA ALA A 353 -18.09 22.66 15.25
C ALA A 353 -18.47 24.11 15.64
N SER A 354 -19.77 24.39 15.78
CA SER A 354 -20.31 25.68 16.20
C SER A 354 -20.22 25.94 17.71
N ASP A 355 -19.87 24.93 18.52
CA ASP A 355 -19.73 25.09 19.96
C ASP A 355 -18.62 26.11 20.30
N GLY A 356 -18.91 27.04 21.22
CA GLY A 356 -17.99 28.13 21.59
C GLY A 356 -16.80 27.71 22.45
N THR A 357 -16.87 26.53 23.10
CA THR A 357 -15.89 26.07 24.08
C THR A 357 -15.59 24.58 23.89
N PHE A 358 -14.34 24.17 24.12
CA PHE A 358 -13.98 22.75 24.12
C PHE A 358 -14.31 22.09 25.48
N THR A 359 -14.87 20.88 25.42
CA THR A 359 -14.91 19.95 26.55
C THR A 359 -13.55 19.28 26.69
N LYS A 360 -13.02 19.19 27.93
CA LYS A 360 -11.67 18.66 28.18
C LYS A 360 -11.73 17.35 28.93
N GLU A 361 -10.98 16.37 28.44
CA GLU A 361 -10.85 15.05 29.04
C GLU A 361 -9.37 14.68 29.19
N LEU A 362 -9.00 14.18 30.37
CA LEU A 362 -7.64 13.75 30.66
C LEU A 362 -7.42 12.33 30.12
N MET A 363 -6.57 12.19 29.10
CA MET A 363 -6.30 10.90 28.46
C MET A 363 -5.09 10.20 29.09
N VAL A 364 -4.04 10.97 29.38
CA VAL A 364 -2.79 10.47 29.93
C VAL A 364 -2.24 11.47 30.94
N GLY A 365 -1.62 10.96 32.01
CA GLY A 365 -1.02 11.75 33.07
C GLY A 365 -1.91 11.81 34.30
N ARG A 366 -1.47 12.58 35.29
CA ARG A 366 -2.19 12.74 36.55
C ARG A 366 -3.14 13.93 36.49
N ASN A 367 -4.30 13.79 37.12
CA ASN A 367 -5.18 14.91 37.41
C ASN A 367 -4.69 15.63 38.68
N TYR A 368 -4.18 16.85 38.54
CA TYR A 368 -3.77 17.71 39.65
C TYR A 368 -4.88 18.67 40.11
N GLY A 369 -6.11 18.51 39.62
CA GLY A 369 -7.28 19.33 39.96
C GLY A 369 -7.42 20.58 39.08
N GLY A 370 -8.60 21.22 39.18
CA GLY A 370 -8.99 22.37 38.36
C GLY A 370 -9.45 22.02 36.95
N THR A 371 -9.87 23.03 36.19
CA THR A 371 -10.41 22.90 34.83
C THR A 371 -9.40 22.43 33.80
N ASP A 372 -8.10 22.69 34.04
CA ASP A 372 -7.00 22.29 33.16
C ASP A 372 -6.16 21.14 33.74
N PHE A 373 -6.64 20.53 34.82
CA PHE A 373 -6.00 19.41 35.52
C PHE A 373 -4.60 19.71 36.08
N ILE A 374 -4.26 20.99 36.33
CA ILE A 374 -2.92 21.45 36.73
C ILE A 374 -2.87 22.25 38.06
N THR A 375 -3.99 22.45 38.76
CA THR A 375 -4.05 23.37 39.91
C THR A 375 -3.08 23.01 41.05
N SER A 376 -2.84 21.72 41.28
CA SER A 376 -1.97 21.23 42.34
C SER A 376 -0.62 20.70 41.81
N VAL A 377 -0.18 21.14 40.62
CA VAL A 377 1.13 20.76 40.08
C VAL A 377 2.21 21.29 41.03
N PRO A 378 3.05 20.42 41.60
CA PRO A 378 4.08 20.86 42.52
C PRO A 378 5.11 21.77 41.87
N ALA A 379 5.70 22.64 42.66
CA ALA A 379 6.89 23.38 42.27
C ALA A 379 8.09 22.42 42.21
N TRP A 380 8.31 21.79 41.06
CA TRP A 380 9.36 20.78 40.88
C TRP A 380 10.78 21.31 41.14
N ASN A 381 10.98 22.63 41.06
CA ASN A 381 12.22 23.32 41.43
C ASN A 381 12.47 23.40 42.95
N GLN A 382 11.46 23.15 43.79
CA GLN A 382 11.55 23.25 45.26
C GLN A 382 11.47 21.89 45.96
N LEU A 383 10.99 20.85 45.28
CA LEU A 383 10.95 19.49 45.83
C LEU A 383 12.34 18.84 45.74
N MET A 384 13.06 18.93 46.84
CA MET A 384 14.38 18.35 47.02
C MET A 384 14.39 16.82 46.79
N GLU A 385 15.58 16.34 46.44
CA GLU A 385 16.02 14.97 46.13
C GLU A 385 15.33 13.84 46.94
N THR A 386 14.89 14.11 48.17
CA THR A 386 14.27 13.16 49.10
C THR A 386 12.80 12.81 48.84
N GLN A 387 12.06 13.57 48.03
CA GLN A 387 10.64 13.27 47.74
C GLN A 387 10.37 12.65 46.36
N ARG A 388 11.37 12.64 45.47
CA ARG A 388 11.22 12.17 44.08
C ARG A 388 10.93 10.67 43.98
N ASP A 389 11.56 9.87 44.84
CA ASP A 389 11.31 8.43 44.92
C ASP A 389 9.97 8.10 45.61
N VAL A 390 9.52 8.91 46.57
CA VAL A 390 8.19 8.74 47.20
C VAL A 390 7.04 9.05 46.20
N LEU A 391 7.29 9.93 45.22
CA LEU A 391 6.33 10.30 44.19
C LEU A 391 6.26 9.30 43.03
N TYR A 392 7.37 8.64 42.67
CA TYR A 392 7.47 7.81 41.46
C TYR A 392 7.90 6.35 41.66
N SER A 393 8.46 5.97 42.83
CA SER A 393 9.01 4.62 43.06
C SER A 393 8.49 3.89 44.33
N GLY A 394 7.65 4.51 45.15
CA GLY A 394 7.04 3.88 46.35
C GLY A 394 5.60 3.41 46.13
N GLY A 395 5.28 2.18 46.57
CA GLY A 395 3.98 1.50 46.39
C GLY A 395 2.76 2.10 47.09
N GLY A 396 2.47 3.39 46.89
CA GLY A 396 1.22 4.03 47.28
C GLY A 396 0.60 4.76 46.10
N THR A 397 -0.66 4.43 45.77
CA THR A 397 -1.76 5.19 45.12
C THR A 397 -1.50 6.33 44.10
N ARG A 398 -0.27 6.61 43.66
CA ARG A 398 0.15 7.75 42.84
C ARG A 398 0.76 7.31 41.51
N GLN A 399 0.18 6.29 40.89
CA GLN A 399 0.59 5.84 39.55
C GLN A 399 -0.04 6.73 38.49
N SER A 400 0.78 7.46 37.74
CA SER A 400 0.39 8.24 36.57
C SER A 400 0.79 7.47 35.30
N ASN A 401 -0.17 7.23 34.40
CA ASN A 401 0.10 6.56 33.13
C ASN A 401 0.91 7.43 32.13
N GLY A 402 1.20 8.69 32.50
CA GLY A 402 2.03 9.63 31.75
C GLY A 402 3.50 9.70 32.16
N VAL A 403 3.93 8.91 33.15
CA VAL A 403 5.33 8.92 33.62
C VAL A 403 6.21 8.01 32.76
N VAL A 404 7.28 8.60 32.24
CA VAL A 404 8.37 7.89 31.56
C VAL A 404 9.55 7.81 32.52
N SER A 405 9.98 6.59 32.86
CA SER A 405 11.15 6.36 33.70
C SER A 405 12.22 5.55 32.96
N LYS A 406 13.48 5.98 33.09
CA LYS A 406 14.64 5.29 32.51
C LYS A 406 15.82 5.35 33.48
N ARG A 407 16.52 4.24 33.64
CA ARG A 407 17.76 4.20 34.42
C ARG A 407 18.95 4.55 33.52
N ASN A 408 19.37 5.82 33.56
CA ASN A 408 20.56 6.31 32.86
C ASN A 408 20.61 5.93 31.36
N GLN A 409 19.49 6.14 30.65
CA GLN A 409 19.41 5.92 29.19
C GLN A 409 20.04 7.12 28.47
N LYS A 410 21.20 6.94 27.84
CA LYS A 410 21.93 8.02 27.15
C LYS A 410 21.75 8.05 25.63
N VAL A 411 21.00 7.09 25.08
CA VAL A 411 20.71 7.01 23.64
C VAL A 411 19.26 7.41 23.38
N ALA A 412 19.00 7.90 22.17
CA ALA A 412 17.68 8.33 21.75
C ALA A 412 16.64 7.21 21.87
N PHE A 413 15.42 7.58 22.22
CA PHE A 413 14.28 6.66 22.19
C PHE A 413 12.97 7.44 21.98
N ILE A 414 11.94 6.72 21.55
CA ILE A 414 10.59 7.25 21.36
C ILE A 414 9.68 6.66 22.43
N LYS A 415 8.81 7.50 22.99
CA LYS A 415 7.67 7.07 23.81
C LYS A 415 6.39 7.33 23.03
N GLU A 416 5.60 6.28 22.85
CA GLU A 416 4.31 6.35 22.18
C GLU A 416 3.16 6.44 23.20
N PHE A 417 2.20 7.31 22.90
CA PHE A 417 0.90 7.38 23.55
C PHE A 417 -0.19 7.26 22.51
N ASP A 418 -1.30 6.63 22.89
CA ASP A 418 -2.35 6.28 21.96
C ASP A 418 -3.71 6.67 22.50
N ILE A 419 -4.40 7.55 21.78
CA ILE A 419 -5.64 8.17 22.20
C ILE A 419 -6.76 7.70 21.27
N ASP A 420 -7.74 6.98 21.84
CA ASP A 420 -8.95 6.56 21.13
C ASP A 420 -9.99 7.68 21.17
N LEU A 421 -10.41 8.15 20.00
CA LEU A 421 -11.39 9.23 19.86
C LEU A 421 -12.83 8.71 19.70
N LYS A 422 -13.02 7.41 19.45
CA LYS A 422 -14.35 6.81 19.21
C LYS A 422 -15.38 7.06 20.32
N PRO A 423 -15.02 6.97 21.61
CA PRO A 423 -16.00 7.21 22.68
C PRO A 423 -16.55 8.64 22.70
N PHE A 424 -15.89 9.57 22.00
CA PHE A 424 -16.22 10.99 21.98
C PHE A 424 -16.91 11.40 20.67
N GLN A 425 -17.16 10.46 19.74
CA GLN A 425 -17.89 10.71 18.51
C GLN A 425 -19.40 10.92 18.80
N PRO A 426 -20.09 11.80 18.04
CA PRO A 426 -19.58 12.60 16.92
C PRO A 426 -18.70 13.78 17.39
N LEU A 427 -17.66 14.07 16.60
CA LEU A 427 -16.72 15.15 16.85
C LEU A 427 -16.87 16.24 15.78
N GLY A 428 -17.30 17.43 16.17
CA GLY A 428 -17.32 18.61 15.30
C GLY A 428 -15.93 19.25 15.18
N ASP A 429 -15.15 19.23 16.26
CA ASP A 429 -13.76 19.69 16.28
C ASP A 429 -13.01 19.05 17.46
N TRP A 430 -11.69 18.93 17.37
CA TRP A 430 -10.87 18.44 18.47
C TRP A 430 -9.42 18.92 18.40
N ARG A 431 -8.74 18.88 19.54
CA ARG A 431 -7.30 19.10 19.67
C ARG A 431 -6.75 18.28 20.81
N ILE A 432 -5.51 17.83 20.67
CA ILE A 432 -4.77 17.16 21.73
C ILE A 432 -3.80 18.15 22.35
N GLY A 433 -3.97 18.44 23.63
CA GLY A 433 -3.03 19.22 24.44
C GLY A 433 -1.97 18.31 25.06
N ILE A 434 -0.70 18.62 24.85
CA ILE A 434 0.44 17.87 25.41
C ILE A 434 1.25 18.80 26.30
N LYS A 435 1.43 18.40 27.57
CA LYS A 435 2.24 19.12 28.56
C LYS A 435 3.32 18.20 29.09
N ARG A 436 4.51 18.76 29.32
CA ARG A 436 5.56 18.14 30.12
C ARG A 436 5.52 18.75 31.51
N LEU A 437 5.30 17.95 32.55
CA LEU A 437 5.23 18.41 33.94
C LEU A 437 6.60 18.41 34.60
#